data_AF-X1R5F8-F1
#
_entry.id   AF-X1R5F8-F1
#
_cell.length_a   1.000
_cell.length_b   1.000
_cell.length_c   1.000
_cell.angle_alpha   90.00
_cell.angle_beta   90.00
_cell.angle_gamma   90.00
#
_symmetry.space_group_name_H-M   'P 1'
#
loop_
_entity.id
_entity.type
_entity.pdbx_description
1 polymer ?
#
loop_
_entity_poly.entity_id
_entity_poly.type
_entity_poly.pdbx_seq_one_letter_code
_entity_poly.pdbx_strand_id
1 'polypeptide(L)'
;LAIISNFSLNNKWTYNKEKITGFKNIIKKFLQFNIAILGAVLIQGLIVEGLAYFFGDQLRHLYLVIAIVFFVIPYNYTMYNVFIWRTWKIQSIERLLRRK
;
A
#
# COMPACT_ATOMS: atom_id res chain seq x y z
N LEU A 1 3.12 -12.25 -11.07
CA LEU A 1 4.33 -11.54 -11.54
C LEU A 1 4.34 -10.04 -11.18
N ALA A 2 3.27 -9.29 -11.45
CA ALA A 2 3.20 -7.84 -11.18
C ALA A 2 3.57 -7.46 -9.72
N ILE A 3 3.01 -8.16 -8.73
CA ILE A 3 3.27 -7.91 -7.30
C ILE A 3 4.75 -8.12 -6.94
N ILE A 4 5.36 -9.20 -7.43
CA ILE A 4 6.78 -9.51 -7.19
C ILE A 4 7.67 -8.44 -7.83
N SER A 5 7.37 -8.05 -9.07
CA SER A 5 8.09 -6.98 -9.77
C SER A 5 7.98 -5.66 -9.03
N ASN A 6 6.76 -5.27 -8.60
CA ASN A 6 6.52 -4.03 -7.88
C ASN A 6 7.26 -3.99 -6.53
N PHE A 7 7.18 -5.06 -5.73
CA PHE A 7 7.93 -5.17 -4.49
C PHE A 7 9.44 -5.11 -4.73
N SER A 8 9.94 -5.82 -5.75
CA SER A 8 11.36 -5.85 -6.08
C SER A 8 11.87 -4.48 -6.53
N LEU A 9 11.12 -3.77 -7.37
CA LEU A 9 11.48 -2.44 -7.85
C LEU A 9 11.45 -1.43 -6.69
N ASN A 10 10.41 -1.46 -5.85
CA ASN A 10 10.34 -0.62 -4.66
C ASN A 10 11.52 -0.85 -3.72
N ASN A 11 11.92 -2.12 -3.51
CA ASN A 11 13.04 -2.44 -2.63
C ASN A 11 14.41 -2.08 -3.22
N LYS A 12 14.55 -2.11 -4.55
CA LYS A 12 15.82 -1.83 -5.24
C LYS A 12 16.03 -0.36 -5.59
N TRP A 13 14.95 0.38 -5.84
CA TRP A 13 15.02 1.76 -6.34
C TRP A 13 14.37 2.74 -5.36
N THR A 14 13.03 2.72 -5.22
CA THR A 14 12.28 3.70 -4.41
C THR A 14 12.80 3.81 -2.97
N TYR A 15 13.07 2.67 -2.34
CA TYR A 15 13.55 2.57 -0.97
C TYR A 15 14.96 1.97 -0.92
N ASN A 16 15.83 2.31 -1.88
CA ASN A 16 17.18 1.77 -1.92
C ASN A 16 18.00 2.06 -0.64
N LYS A 17 17.76 3.22 0.00
CA LYS A 17 18.41 3.59 1.26
C LYS A 17 17.94 2.72 2.43
N GLU A 18 16.68 2.33 2.44
CA GLU A 18 16.03 1.49 3.46
C GLU A 18 15.81 0.06 2.97
N LYS A 19 16.62 -0.39 2.01
CA LYS A 19 16.43 -1.68 1.34
C LYS A 19 16.33 -2.82 2.35
N ILE A 20 15.36 -3.70 2.13
CA ILE A 20 15.15 -4.89 2.92
C ILE A 20 16.16 -5.94 2.44
N THR A 21 17.06 -6.34 3.33
CA THR A 21 18.06 -7.40 3.10
C THR A 21 17.80 -8.61 3.96
N GLY A 22 18.27 -9.78 3.49
CA GLY A 22 18.12 -11.06 4.17
C GLY A 22 16.82 -11.76 3.82
N PHE A 23 16.90 -13.07 3.55
CA PHE A 23 15.80 -13.89 3.03
C PHE A 23 14.55 -13.84 3.92
N LYS A 24 14.72 -14.06 5.23
CA LYS A 24 13.61 -14.04 6.21
C LYS A 24 12.89 -12.68 6.25
N ASN A 25 13.64 -11.58 6.20
CA ASN A 25 13.07 -10.24 6.22
C ASN A 25 12.34 -9.91 4.90
N ILE A 26 12.92 -10.30 3.77
CA ILE A 26 12.28 -10.16 2.46
C ILE A 26 10.93 -10.88 2.46
N ILE A 27 10.87 -12.14 2.90
CA ILE A 27 9.61 -12.89 2.96
C ILE A 27 8.61 -12.20 3.89
N LYS A 28 9.02 -11.83 5.11
CA LYS A 28 8.14 -11.16 6.08
C LYS A 28 7.55 -9.87 5.52
N LYS A 29 8.39 -9.05 4.86
CA LYS A 29 7.97 -7.77 4.28
C LYS A 29 7.16 -7.95 3.02
N PHE A 30 7.45 -8.97 2.22
CA PHE A 30 6.64 -9.33 1.07
C PHE A 30 5.22 -9.75 1.50
N LEU A 31 5.06 -10.51 2.58
CA LEU A 31 3.74 -10.83 3.14
C LEU A 31 2.99 -9.57 3.60
N GLN A 32 3.67 -8.66 4.31
CA GLN A 32 3.10 -7.36 4.69
C GLN A 32 2.68 -6.53 3.47
N PHE A 33 3.46 -6.57 2.40
CA PHE A 33 3.15 -5.90 1.14
C PHE A 33 1.91 -6.47 0.46
N ASN A 34 1.73 -7.79 0.45
CA ASN A 34 0.52 -8.43 -0.09
C ASN A 34 -0.73 -8.05 0.73
N ILE A 35 -0.62 -7.97 2.06
CA ILE A 35 -1.73 -7.50 2.92
C ILE A 35 -2.09 -6.04 2.57
N ALA A 36 -1.10 -5.17 2.37
CA ALA A 36 -1.35 -3.80 1.95
C ALA A 36 -2.05 -3.75 0.58
N ILE A 37 -1.64 -4.57 -0.39
CA ILE A 37 -2.32 -4.64 -1.70
C ILE A 37 -3.79 -5.06 -1.53
N LEU A 38 -4.07 -6.08 -0.71
CA LEU A 38 -5.44 -6.50 -0.44
C LEU A 38 -6.28 -5.36 0.15
N GLY A 39 -5.74 -4.62 1.12
CA GLY A 39 -6.39 -3.45 1.69
C GLY A 39 -6.67 -2.36 0.64
N ALA A 40 -5.72 -2.11 -0.25
CA ALA A 40 -5.87 -1.12 -1.32
C ALA A 40 -6.98 -1.49 -2.32
N VAL A 41 -7.04 -2.76 -2.73
CA VAL A 41 -8.09 -3.29 -3.63
C VAL A 41 -9.46 -3.23 -2.96
N LEU A 42 -9.54 -3.58 -1.66
CA LEU A 42 -10.78 -3.48 -0.90
C LEU A 42 -11.28 -2.03 -0.84
N ILE A 43 -10.40 -1.08 -0.49
CA ILE A 43 -10.74 0.35 -0.45
C ILE A 43 -11.23 0.82 -1.81
N GLN A 44 -10.53 0.47 -2.89
CA GLN A 44 -10.95 0.82 -4.24
C GLN A 44 -12.35 0.30 -4.56
N GLY A 45 -12.62 -0.97 -4.26
CA GLY A 45 -13.93 -1.58 -4.46
C GLY A 45 -15.03 -0.85 -3.69
N LEU A 46 -14.83 -0.61 -2.39
CA LEU A 46 -15.80 0.09 -1.55
C LEU A 46 -16.11 1.50 -2.04
N ILE A 47 -15.09 2.26 -2.48
CA ILE A 47 -15.28 3.62 -3.00
C ILE A 47 -16.02 3.59 -4.34
N VAL A 48 -15.64 2.71 -5.26
CA VAL A 48 -16.28 2.61 -6.58
C VAL A 48 -17.74 2.18 -6.44
N GLU A 49 -18.02 1.13 -5.67
CA GLU A 49 -19.38 0.66 -5.42
C GLU A 49 -20.21 1.70 -4.67
N GLY A 50 -19.61 2.39 -3.69
CA GLY A 50 -20.27 3.48 -2.98
C GLY A 50 -20.68 4.62 -3.93
N LEU A 51 -19.76 5.07 -4.78
CA LEU A 51 -20.04 6.11 -5.77
C LEU A 51 -21.10 5.65 -6.79
N ALA A 52 -21.02 4.41 -7.28
CA ALA A 52 -22.00 3.85 -8.19
C ALA A 52 -23.40 3.75 -7.55
N TYR A 53 -23.48 3.41 -6.27
CA TYR A 53 -24.73 3.37 -5.52
C TYR A 53 -25.39 4.76 -5.41
N PHE A 54 -24.62 5.82 -5.17
CA PHE A 54 -25.17 7.18 -5.01
C PHE A 54 -25.41 7.93 -6.33
N PHE A 55 -24.55 7.72 -7.35
CA PHE A 55 -24.53 8.53 -8.58
C PHE A 55 -24.85 7.72 -9.85
N GLY A 56 -25.10 6.42 -9.73
CA GLY A 56 -25.34 5.49 -10.83
C GLY A 56 -24.04 5.03 -11.52
N ASP A 57 -24.11 3.94 -12.29
CA ASP A 57 -22.91 3.25 -12.84
C ASP A 57 -22.34 3.89 -14.13
N GLN A 58 -23.04 4.86 -14.70
CA GLN A 58 -22.64 5.52 -15.96
C GLN A 58 -21.26 6.23 -15.93
N LEU A 59 -20.79 6.64 -14.75
CA LEU A 59 -19.50 7.30 -14.56
C LEU A 59 -18.44 6.38 -13.90
N ARG A 60 -18.59 5.05 -13.97
CA ARG A 60 -17.69 4.10 -13.31
C ARG A 60 -16.20 4.32 -13.58
N HIS A 61 -15.84 4.70 -14.81
CA HIS A 61 -14.46 5.03 -15.17
C HIS A 61 -13.92 6.24 -14.38
N LEU A 62 -14.75 7.26 -14.16
CA LEU A 62 -14.40 8.40 -13.33
C LEU A 62 -14.26 7.99 -11.86
N TYR A 63 -15.14 7.12 -11.35
CA TYR A 63 -15.04 6.61 -9.98
C TYR A 63 -13.76 5.81 -9.75
N LEU A 64 -13.32 5.02 -10.74
CA LEU A 64 -12.06 4.31 -10.69
C LEU A 64 -10.87 5.26 -10.60
N VAL A 65 -10.85 6.34 -11.40
CA VAL A 65 -9.80 7.37 -11.31
C VAL A 65 -9.81 8.03 -9.93
N ILE A 66 -10.99 8.42 -9.43
CA ILE A 66 -11.14 9.03 -8.10
C ILE A 66 -10.62 8.07 -7.00
N ALA A 67 -11.07 6.82 -7.02
CA ALA A 67 -10.66 5.80 -6.06
C ALA A 67 -9.14 5.60 -6.08
N ILE A 68 -8.53 5.55 -7.27
CA ILE A 68 -7.09 5.36 -7.39
C ILE A 68 -6.31 6.57 -6.87
N VAL A 69 -6.63 7.77 -7.38
CA VAL A 69 -5.88 9.00 -7.12
C VAL A 69 -6.00 9.43 -5.66
N PHE A 70 -7.22 9.42 -5.11
CA PHE A 70 -7.47 9.98 -3.79
C PHE A 70 -7.40 8.95 -2.65
N PHE A 71 -7.53 7.65 -2.94
CA PHE A 71 -7.57 6.62 -1.89
C PHE A 71 -6.45 5.60 -2.03
N VAL A 72 -6.33 4.91 -3.16
CA VAL A 72 -5.35 3.82 -3.35
C VAL A 72 -3.92 4.33 -3.26
N ILE A 73 -3.58 5.41 -3.97
CA ILE A 73 -2.21 5.96 -3.98
C ILE A 73 -1.82 6.45 -2.58
N PRO A 74 -2.59 7.32 -1.89
CA PRO A 74 -2.27 7.76 -0.54
C PRO A 74 -2.19 6.62 0.48
N TYR A 75 -3.09 5.65 0.39
CA TYR A 75 -3.08 4.46 1.24
C TYR A 75 -1.80 3.64 1.05
N ASN A 76 -1.46 3.29 -0.20
CA ASN A 76 -0.25 2.53 -0.50
C ASN A 76 1.01 3.28 -0.05
N TYR A 77 1.09 4.59 -0.34
CA TYR A 77 2.20 5.42 0.11
C TYR A 77 2.36 5.37 1.63
N THR A 78 1.26 5.53 2.38
CA THR A 78 1.29 5.46 3.85
C THR A 78 1.71 4.08 4.34
N MET A 79 1.12 3.01 3.82
CA MET A 79 1.43 1.64 4.23
C MET A 79 2.90 1.29 3.98
N TYR A 80 3.45 1.71 2.84
CA TYR A 80 4.81 1.39 2.45
C TYR A 80 5.81 2.13 3.34
N ASN A 81 5.60 3.43 3.56
CA ASN A 81 6.48 4.26 4.38
C ASN A 81 6.40 3.93 5.89
N VAL A 82 5.22 3.59 6.41
CA VAL A 82 5.03 3.34 7.85
C VAL A 82 5.37 1.90 8.24
N PHE A 83 4.87 0.91 7.50
CA PHE A 83 4.93 -0.49 7.94
C PHE A 83 6.02 -1.29 7.24
N ILE A 84 6.20 -1.09 5.93
CA ILE A 84 7.08 -1.95 5.11
C ILE A 84 8.52 -1.45 5.18
N TRP A 85 8.81 -0.26 4.65
CA TRP A 85 10.16 0.31 4.62
C TRP A 85 10.47 1.24 5.79
N ARG A 86 9.46 1.62 6.59
CA ARG A 86 9.64 2.36 7.87
C ARG A 86 10.48 3.64 7.72
N THR A 87 10.31 4.35 6.62
CA THR A 87 10.98 5.63 6.33
C THR A 87 10.50 6.74 7.26
N TRP A 88 9.24 6.68 7.70
CA TRP A 88 8.66 7.66 8.61
C TRP A 88 9.08 7.36 10.05
N LYS A 89 9.97 8.20 10.59
CA LYS A 89 10.43 8.14 11.98
C LYS A 89 9.49 8.88 12.92
N ILE A 90 8.25 8.39 13.03
CA ILE A 90 7.28 8.92 14.00
C ILE A 90 7.51 8.20 15.34
N GLN A 91 8.01 8.93 16.34
CA GLN A 91 8.40 8.35 17.64
C GLN A 91 7.29 7.51 18.29
N SER A 92 6.02 7.93 18.20
CA SER A 92 4.87 7.21 18.78
C SER A 92 4.61 5.87 18.10
N ILE A 93 4.72 5.82 16.77
CA ILE A 93 4.54 4.58 15.99
C ILE A 93 5.73 3.64 16.21
N GLU A 94 6.94 4.20 16.30
CA GLU A 94 8.14 3.42 16.54
C GLU A 94 8.11 2.70 17.90
N ARG A 95 7.62 3.37 18.96
CA ARG A 95 7.42 2.74 20.28
C ARG A 95 6.42 1.58 20.22
N LEU A 96 5.33 1.71 19.45
CA LEU A 96 4.34 0.63 19.28
C LEU A 96 4.92 -0.56 18.49
N LEU A 97 5.71 -0.29 17.45
CA LEU A 97 6.29 -1.32 16.59
C LEU A 97 7.54 -2.01 17.18
N ARG A 98 8.22 -1.40 18.16
CA ARG A 98 9.36 -2.00 18.90
C ARG A 98 8.96 -2.85 20.11
N ARG A 99 7.70 -2.78 20.57
CA ARG A 99 7.18 -3.56 21.70
C ARG A 99 6.78 -5.01 21.33
N LYS A 100 7.05 -5.46 20.12
CA LYS A 100 6.87 -6.84 19.62
C LYS A 100 8.21 -7.41 19.17
#